data_AF-A0A8C3IVS4-F1
#
_entry.id   AF-A0A8C3IVS4-F1
#
_cell.length_a   1.000
_cell.length_b   1.000
_cell.length_c   1.000
_cell.angle_alpha   90.00
_cell.angle_beta   90.00
_cell.angle_gamma   90.00
#
_symmetry.space_group_name_H-M   'P 1'
#
loop_
_entity.id
_entity.type
_entity.pdbx_description
1 polymer ?
#
loop_
_entity_poly.entity_id
_entity_poly.type
_entity_poly.pdbx_seq_one_letter_code
_entity_poly.pdbx_strand_id
1 'polypeptide(L)'
;MLKVLGIVLFCSLLPLSQGVVPGVFSVVSPEGIQNVVSGALLQDGLLQKHLQAIQIPDIVSGGGLLGSFISITGLEVVNVQLPTVSVTLLPGIGGQLTFATKLEIDGDLLLSGLIHISVDVNLNAKVRVTDYSAGVSQVVIEDCQSLLGPFDIRLLSGLLPISVNGLVSSTLTTTLPSLLCPVVNNIVTLVNVQLLGTLNALVPLGAVGKIQYQLASLPLITELHVGLDLNTVIHQVGGGNISLPGSAVPVALPALQGNVLNLGLSQAFLNAALSLLVQIQPQTFISTLDVFSGATQLMDAIVALIPA
;
A
#
# COMPACT_ATOMS: atom_id res chain seq x y z
N MET A 1 -42.89 -30.18 21.70
CA MET A 1 -41.97 -29.47 22.62
C MET A 1 -40.59 -30.12 22.75
N LEU A 2 -40.45 -31.45 22.57
CA LEU A 2 -39.16 -32.15 22.68
C LEU A 2 -38.14 -31.85 21.54
N LYS A 3 -38.61 -31.45 20.36
CA LYS A 3 -37.74 -31.10 19.20
C LYS A 3 -37.05 -29.74 19.32
N VAL A 4 -37.61 -28.82 20.11
CA VAL A 4 -37.03 -27.47 20.33
C VAL A 4 -35.93 -27.52 21.39
N LEU A 5 -36.09 -28.40 22.39
CA LEU A 5 -35.07 -28.61 23.42
C LEU A 5 -33.76 -29.19 22.84
N GLY A 6 -33.86 -30.06 21.83
CA GLY A 6 -32.70 -30.63 21.14
C GLY A 6 -31.87 -29.59 20.37
N ILE A 7 -32.51 -28.57 19.80
CA ILE A 7 -31.80 -27.49 19.09
C ILE A 7 -31.04 -26.60 20.09
N VAL A 8 -31.65 -26.28 21.24
CA VAL A 8 -31.00 -25.48 22.30
C VAL A 8 -29.84 -26.25 22.96
N LEU A 9 -29.98 -27.57 23.19
CA LEU A 9 -28.91 -28.38 23.79
C LEU A 9 -27.72 -28.66 22.84
N PHE A 10 -27.97 -28.76 21.52
CA PHE A 10 -26.90 -29.00 20.54
C PHE A 10 -26.23 -27.73 20.03
N CYS A 11 -26.88 -26.56 20.08
CA CYS A 11 -26.23 -25.29 19.76
C CYS A 11 -25.18 -24.87 20.80
N SER A 12 -25.29 -25.32 22.04
CA SER A 12 -24.25 -25.14 23.08
C SER A 12 -23.05 -26.09 22.96
N LEU A 13 -23.11 -27.07 22.05
CA LEU A 13 -22.04 -28.02 21.77
C LEU A 13 -21.33 -27.73 20.43
N LEU A 14 -21.72 -26.68 19.72
CA LEU A 14 -20.88 -26.12 18.68
C LEU A 14 -19.66 -25.56 19.40
N PRO A 15 -18.44 -26.12 19.23
CA PRO A 15 -17.26 -25.38 19.63
C PRO A 15 -17.38 -24.03 18.96
N LEU A 16 -17.37 -22.95 19.76
CA LEU A 16 -17.07 -21.62 19.25
C LEU A 16 -15.91 -21.84 18.30
N SER A 17 -16.09 -21.60 17.00
CA SER A 17 -15.03 -21.77 16.02
C SER A 17 -13.82 -21.10 16.65
N GLN A 18 -12.78 -21.87 17.00
CA GLN A 18 -11.61 -21.31 17.65
C GLN A 18 -10.94 -20.46 16.59
N GLY A 19 -11.43 -19.23 16.47
CA GLY A 19 -10.80 -18.19 15.69
C GLY A 19 -9.44 -18.02 16.33
N VAL A 20 -8.40 -18.17 15.50
CA VAL A 20 -7.06 -17.79 15.91
C VAL A 20 -7.15 -16.31 16.29
N VAL A 21 -6.90 -16.00 17.56
CA VAL A 21 -6.92 -14.63 18.05
C VAL A 21 -5.66 -13.94 17.54
N PRO A 22 -5.76 -12.74 16.94
CA PRO A 22 -4.60 -12.02 16.45
C PRO A 22 -3.57 -11.77 17.57
N GLY A 23 -2.30 -11.92 17.24
CA GLY A 23 -1.19 -11.66 18.17
C GLY A 23 -0.80 -10.20 18.21
N VAL A 24 -0.97 -9.51 17.08
CA VAL A 24 -0.61 -8.12 16.87
C VAL A 24 -1.78 -7.39 16.25
N PHE A 25 -2.04 -6.19 16.75
CA PHE A 25 -3.10 -5.30 16.31
C PHE A 25 -2.43 -4.00 15.86
N SER A 26 -2.87 -3.42 14.75
CA SER A 26 -2.35 -2.13 14.33
C SER A 26 -3.43 -1.28 13.71
N VAL A 27 -3.29 0.04 13.91
CA VAL A 27 -4.16 1.05 13.34
C VAL A 27 -3.28 2.09 12.68
N VAL A 28 -3.52 2.34 11.40
CA VAL A 28 -2.76 3.27 10.57
C VAL A 28 -3.65 4.45 10.20
N SER A 29 -3.12 5.67 10.33
CA SER A 29 -3.84 6.88 9.96
C SER A 29 -4.01 7.01 8.43
N PRO A 30 -4.98 7.82 7.94
CA PRO A 30 -5.10 8.10 6.52
C PRO A 30 -3.82 8.70 5.93
N GLU A 31 -3.13 9.56 6.69
CA GLU A 31 -1.82 10.11 6.33
C GLU A 31 -0.75 9.01 6.20
N GLY A 32 -0.74 8.04 7.10
CA GLY A 32 0.18 6.90 7.03
C GLY A 32 -0.04 6.08 5.77
N ILE A 33 -1.29 5.77 5.44
CA ILE A 33 -1.65 5.05 4.22
C ILE A 33 -1.26 5.86 2.98
N GLN A 34 -1.56 7.16 2.97
CA GLN A 34 -1.16 8.09 1.93
C GLN A 34 0.36 8.03 1.69
N ASN A 35 1.17 8.14 2.75
CA ASN A 35 2.63 8.16 2.65
C ASN A 35 3.19 6.83 2.12
N VAL A 36 2.68 5.70 2.59
CA VAL A 36 3.12 4.37 2.14
C VAL A 36 2.75 4.13 0.67
N VAL A 37 1.51 4.40 0.29
CA VAL A 37 1.01 4.13 -1.06
C VAL A 37 1.62 5.08 -2.08
N SER A 38 1.66 6.39 -1.80
CA SER A 38 2.32 7.36 -2.69
C SER A 38 3.81 7.09 -2.80
N GLY A 39 4.48 6.77 -1.69
CA GLY A 39 5.88 6.36 -1.68
C GLY A 39 6.13 5.16 -2.59
N ALA A 40 5.31 4.11 -2.51
CA ALA A 40 5.45 2.92 -3.34
C ALA A 40 5.15 3.16 -4.83
N LEU A 41 4.11 3.96 -5.15
CA LEU A 41 3.73 4.26 -6.55
C LEU A 41 4.72 5.20 -7.25
N LEU A 42 5.37 6.08 -6.50
CA LEU A 42 6.36 7.03 -7.01
C LEU A 42 7.80 6.50 -6.91
N GLN A 43 8.00 5.38 -6.22
CA GLN A 43 9.31 4.77 -6.03
C GLN A 43 9.99 4.52 -7.39
N ASP A 44 11.24 4.95 -7.51
CA ASP A 44 12.07 4.77 -8.71
C ASP A 44 11.44 5.28 -10.03
N GLY A 45 10.47 6.19 -9.94
CA GLY A 45 9.73 6.69 -11.09
C GLY A 45 8.85 5.62 -11.75
N LEU A 46 8.37 4.61 -11.00
CA LEU A 46 7.58 3.50 -11.51
C LEU A 46 6.41 3.96 -12.40
N LEU A 47 5.54 4.82 -11.87
CA LEU A 47 4.40 5.37 -12.59
C LEU A 47 4.83 6.15 -13.84
N GLN A 48 5.83 7.02 -13.71
CA GLN A 48 6.36 7.81 -14.82
C GLN A 48 6.87 6.92 -15.97
N LYS A 49 7.67 5.90 -15.66
CA LYS A 49 8.22 4.98 -16.66
C LYS A 49 7.12 4.20 -17.40
N HIS A 50 6.08 3.77 -16.69
CA HIS A 50 4.97 3.05 -17.32
C HIS A 50 4.08 3.97 -18.17
N LEU A 51 3.91 5.23 -17.77
CA LEU A 51 3.20 6.23 -18.58
C LEU A 51 4.00 6.60 -19.85
N GLN A 52 5.33 6.73 -19.74
CA GLN A 52 6.20 6.99 -20.89
C GLN A 52 6.23 5.83 -21.89
N ALA A 53 6.07 4.60 -21.42
CA ALA A 53 6.03 3.40 -22.26
C ALA A 53 4.69 3.17 -22.98
N ILE A 54 3.72 4.09 -22.86
CA ILE A 54 2.44 3.98 -23.55
C ILE A 54 2.66 4.09 -25.07
N GLN A 55 2.13 3.12 -25.80
CA GLN A 55 2.11 3.15 -27.26
C GLN A 55 0.83 3.83 -27.72
N ILE A 56 0.95 5.04 -28.24
CA ILE A 56 -0.17 5.80 -28.80
C ILE A 56 -0.31 5.44 -30.29
N PRO A 57 -1.47 4.93 -30.73
CA PRO A 57 -1.72 4.64 -32.13
C PRO A 57 -1.62 5.88 -33.02
N ASP A 58 -1.16 5.70 -34.25
CA ASP A 58 -1.14 6.75 -35.26
C ASP A 58 -2.55 7.32 -35.53
N ILE A 59 -2.62 8.63 -35.76
CA ILE A 59 -3.86 9.32 -36.06
C ILE A 59 -3.94 9.54 -37.57
N VAL A 60 -4.87 8.84 -38.22
CA VAL A 60 -5.07 8.93 -39.68
C VAL A 60 -6.50 9.36 -39.98
N SER A 61 -6.66 10.41 -40.79
CA SER A 61 -7.94 10.86 -41.31
C SER A 61 -7.98 10.74 -42.83
N GLY A 62 -8.90 9.91 -43.32
CA GLY A 62 -9.13 9.73 -44.74
C GLY A 62 -9.83 10.94 -45.35
N GLY A 63 -9.20 11.58 -46.33
CA GLY A 63 -9.76 12.72 -47.04
C GLY A 63 -11.04 12.33 -47.80
N GLY A 64 -12.19 12.76 -47.29
CA GLY A 64 -13.44 12.76 -48.06
C GLY A 64 -13.42 13.78 -49.19
N LEU A 65 -14.57 14.00 -49.85
CA LEU A 65 -14.71 14.84 -51.06
C LEU A 65 -14.14 16.28 -50.94
N LEU A 66 -13.91 16.79 -49.72
CA LEU A 66 -13.38 18.12 -49.42
C LEU A 66 -12.30 18.13 -48.29
N GLY A 67 -11.87 16.96 -47.81
CA GLY A 67 -10.99 16.86 -46.64
C GLY A 67 -9.53 16.65 -47.01
N SER A 68 -8.60 17.35 -46.33
CA SER A 68 -7.17 17.08 -46.44
C SER A 68 -6.83 15.74 -45.77
N PHE A 69 -5.97 14.94 -46.41
CA PHE A 69 -5.40 13.76 -45.77
C PHE A 69 -4.49 14.21 -44.63
N ILE A 70 -4.80 13.79 -43.40
CA ILE A 70 -4.00 14.08 -42.21
C ILE A 70 -3.49 12.74 -41.67
N SER A 71 -2.18 12.66 -41.49
CA SER A 71 -1.52 11.50 -40.88
C SER A 71 -0.52 12.01 -39.87
N ILE A 72 -0.70 11.60 -38.62
CA ILE A 72 0.23 11.85 -37.53
C ILE A 72 0.75 10.51 -37.05
N THR A 73 2.06 10.34 -37.10
CA THR A 73 2.73 9.09 -36.77
C THR A 73 3.77 9.28 -35.67
N GLY A 74 4.18 8.18 -35.05
CA GLY A 74 5.26 8.22 -34.05
C GLY A 74 4.87 8.99 -32.79
N LEU A 75 3.60 8.87 -32.38
CA LEU A 75 3.10 9.51 -31.16
C LEU A 75 3.73 8.83 -29.93
N GLU A 76 4.51 9.58 -29.17
CA GLU A 76 5.24 9.08 -28.00
C GLU A 76 5.14 10.06 -26.83
N VAL A 77 4.96 9.53 -25.62
CA VAL A 77 4.99 10.31 -24.38
C VAL A 77 6.44 10.63 -24.02
N VAL A 78 6.93 11.79 -24.48
CA VAL A 78 8.33 12.21 -24.28
C VAL A 78 8.60 12.71 -22.87
N ASN A 79 7.59 13.24 -22.18
CA ASN A 79 7.74 13.69 -20.80
C ASN A 79 6.45 13.51 -20.00
N VAL A 80 6.62 13.23 -18.70
CA VAL A 80 5.56 13.12 -17.72
C VAL A 80 5.96 14.00 -16.55
N GLN A 81 5.22 15.07 -16.30
CA GLN A 81 5.47 15.90 -15.13
C GLN A 81 5.22 15.10 -13.85
N LEU A 82 5.98 15.40 -12.79
CA LEU A 82 5.96 14.63 -11.54
C LEU A 82 4.51 14.35 -11.10
N PRO A 83 4.06 13.08 -11.17
CA PRO A 83 2.69 12.76 -10.85
C PRO A 83 2.45 12.94 -9.36
N THR A 84 1.38 13.63 -9.02
CA THR A 84 0.88 13.71 -7.65
C THR A 84 -0.07 12.54 -7.41
N VAL A 85 0.07 11.88 -6.26
CA VAL A 85 -0.75 10.73 -5.88
C VAL A 85 -1.44 11.05 -4.57
N SER A 86 -2.76 10.91 -4.51
CA SER A 86 -3.54 11.00 -3.28
C SER A 86 -4.40 9.76 -3.06
N VAL A 87 -4.66 9.45 -1.79
CA VAL A 87 -5.38 8.28 -1.32
C VAL A 87 -6.48 8.73 -0.38
N THR A 88 -7.71 8.36 -0.71
CA THR A 88 -8.88 8.55 0.16
C THR A 88 -9.38 7.20 0.64
N LEU A 89 -9.60 7.05 1.94
CA LEU A 89 -10.17 5.82 2.50
C LEU A 89 -11.67 5.77 2.24
N LEU A 90 -12.16 4.64 1.74
CA LEU A 90 -13.58 4.40 1.47
C LEU A 90 -14.08 3.29 2.40
N PRO A 91 -14.84 3.61 3.46
CA PRO A 91 -15.31 2.64 4.44
C PRO A 91 -16.02 1.43 3.82
N GLY A 92 -15.68 0.23 4.27
CA GLY A 92 -16.31 -1.03 3.84
C GLY A 92 -16.03 -1.46 2.39
N ILE A 93 -15.33 -0.64 1.60
CA ILE A 93 -15.02 -0.93 0.20
C ILE A 93 -13.51 -1.01 -0.03
N GLY A 94 -12.73 -0.06 0.48
CA GLY A 94 -11.30 0.02 0.16
C GLY A 94 -10.81 1.45 0.17
N GLY A 95 -10.38 1.94 -0.99
CA GLY A 95 -9.90 3.31 -1.13
C GLY A 95 -10.07 3.85 -2.54
N GLN A 96 -9.69 5.11 -2.71
CA GLN A 96 -9.67 5.80 -3.99
C GLN A 96 -8.28 6.38 -4.19
N LEU A 97 -7.63 6.00 -5.28
CA LEU A 97 -6.35 6.53 -5.72
C LEU A 97 -6.62 7.61 -6.76
N THR A 98 -6.11 8.81 -6.53
CA THR A 98 -6.14 9.90 -7.51
C THR A 98 -4.72 10.21 -7.96
N PHE A 99 -4.52 10.25 -9.27
CA PHE A 99 -3.24 10.61 -9.88
C PHE A 99 -3.46 11.85 -10.72
N ALA A 100 -2.72 12.92 -10.45
CA ALA A 100 -2.74 14.11 -11.30
C ALA A 100 -1.34 14.38 -11.85
N THR A 101 -1.23 14.46 -13.17
CA THR A 101 0.01 14.66 -13.91
C THR A 101 -0.27 15.42 -15.20
N LYS A 102 0.80 15.81 -15.89
CA LYS A 102 0.75 16.40 -17.22
C LYS A 102 1.62 15.59 -18.16
N LEU A 103 1.05 15.20 -19.29
CA LEU A 103 1.73 14.46 -20.35
C LEU A 103 2.15 15.41 -21.45
N GLU A 104 3.39 15.26 -21.91
CA GLU A 104 3.90 15.87 -23.12
C GLU A 104 4.14 14.76 -24.14
N ILE A 105 3.52 14.90 -25.31
CA ILE A 105 3.51 13.91 -26.38
C ILE A 105 4.05 14.56 -27.65
N ASP A 106 5.04 13.92 -28.27
CA ASP A 106 5.55 14.33 -29.58
C ASP A 106 5.05 13.39 -30.67
N GLY A 107 4.99 13.88 -31.91
CA GLY A 107 4.74 13.07 -33.09
C GLY A 107 5.15 13.80 -34.37
N ASP A 108 5.00 13.14 -35.51
CA ASP A 108 5.27 13.71 -36.83
C ASP A 108 3.98 13.89 -37.62
N LEU A 109 3.64 15.13 -37.97
CA LEU A 109 2.53 15.45 -38.86
C LEU A 109 3.02 15.45 -40.30
N LEU A 110 2.55 14.48 -41.07
CA LEU A 110 2.93 14.31 -42.48
C LEU A 110 2.81 15.64 -43.24
N LEU A 111 3.86 16.00 -43.98
CA LEU A 111 4.01 17.22 -44.78
C LEU A 111 4.16 18.54 -43.99
N SER A 112 3.99 18.55 -42.67
CA SER A 112 4.00 19.79 -41.85
C SER A 112 5.05 19.79 -40.74
N GLY A 113 5.63 18.63 -40.41
CA GLY A 113 6.72 18.47 -39.45
C GLY A 113 6.24 18.09 -38.04
N LEU A 114 7.10 18.32 -37.05
CA LEU A 114 6.89 17.82 -35.69
C LEU A 114 5.76 18.55 -34.96
N ILE A 115 4.89 17.76 -34.33
CA ILE A 115 3.79 18.21 -33.49
C ILE A 115 4.10 17.90 -32.02
N HIS A 116 3.79 18.86 -31.16
CA HIS A 116 3.91 18.75 -29.71
C HIS A 116 2.53 18.92 -29.08
N ILE A 117 2.16 18.01 -28.20
CA ILE A 117 0.85 17.91 -27.58
C ILE A 117 1.02 17.86 -26.07
N SER A 118 0.31 18.74 -25.38
CA SER A 118 0.38 18.91 -23.94
C SER A 118 -1.01 18.70 -23.35
N VAL A 119 -1.14 17.82 -22.35
CA VAL A 119 -2.44 17.51 -21.73
C VAL A 119 -2.32 17.21 -20.24
N ASP A 120 -3.15 17.87 -19.44
CA ASP A 120 -3.33 17.54 -18.03
C ASP A 120 -4.20 16.29 -17.89
N VAL A 121 -3.79 15.37 -17.04
CA VAL A 121 -4.43 14.07 -16.84
C VAL A 121 -4.73 13.87 -15.36
N ASN A 122 -5.99 13.59 -15.06
CA ASN A 122 -6.44 13.19 -13.73
C ASN A 122 -7.05 11.79 -13.79
N LEU A 123 -6.37 10.81 -13.21
CA LEU A 123 -6.81 9.42 -13.14
C LEU A 123 -7.39 9.16 -11.76
N ASN A 124 -8.55 8.53 -11.73
CA ASN A 124 -9.22 8.14 -10.52
C ASN A 124 -9.46 6.64 -10.55
N ALA A 125 -8.81 5.90 -9.66
CA ALA A 125 -8.95 4.47 -9.53
C ALA A 125 -9.55 4.11 -8.16
N LYS A 126 -10.73 3.51 -8.18
CA LYS A 126 -11.34 2.95 -6.99
C LYS A 126 -10.79 1.55 -6.77
N VAL A 127 -10.20 1.34 -5.60
CA VAL A 127 -9.57 0.07 -5.21
C VAL A 127 -10.34 -0.58 -4.07
N ARG A 128 -10.36 -1.91 -4.10
CA ARG A 128 -10.98 -2.73 -3.07
C ARG A 128 -9.99 -3.78 -2.59
N VAL A 129 -10.01 -4.04 -1.28
CA VAL A 129 -9.27 -5.17 -0.70
C VAL A 129 -10.18 -6.39 -0.72
N THR A 130 -9.79 -7.43 -1.45
CA THR A 130 -10.54 -8.69 -1.62
C THR A 130 -9.76 -9.91 -1.16
N ASP A 131 -10.46 -11.05 -1.18
CA ASP A 131 -9.91 -12.40 -1.14
C ASP A 131 -8.96 -12.69 0.02
N TYR A 132 -9.51 -12.71 1.23
CA TYR A 132 -8.82 -13.27 2.40
C TYR A 132 -8.86 -14.80 2.39
N SER A 133 -8.12 -15.43 1.48
CA SER A 133 -7.93 -16.89 1.47
C SER A 133 -6.50 -17.21 1.92
N ALA A 134 -6.37 -18.09 2.90
CA ALA A 134 -5.08 -18.48 3.48
C ALA A 134 -4.19 -17.31 3.95
N GLY A 135 -4.80 -16.20 4.42
CA GLY A 135 -4.09 -15.05 4.99
C GLY A 135 -3.40 -14.12 3.98
N VAL A 136 -3.68 -14.31 2.69
CA VAL A 136 -3.34 -13.34 1.65
C VAL A 136 -4.56 -12.47 1.42
N SER A 137 -4.38 -11.16 1.21
CA SER A 137 -5.42 -10.27 0.69
C SER A 137 -4.92 -9.69 -0.61
N GLN A 138 -5.81 -9.19 -1.47
CA GLN A 138 -5.42 -8.56 -2.73
C GLN A 138 -6.08 -7.20 -2.87
N VAL A 139 -5.36 -6.22 -3.39
CA VAL A 139 -5.93 -4.95 -3.82
C VAL A 139 -6.27 -5.06 -5.30
N VAL A 140 -7.55 -4.93 -5.62
CA VAL A 140 -8.07 -4.96 -7.00
C VAL A 140 -8.66 -3.61 -7.36
N ILE A 141 -8.56 -3.22 -8.63
CA ILE A 141 -9.25 -2.03 -9.16
C ILE A 141 -10.69 -2.42 -9.50
N GLU A 142 -11.67 -1.76 -8.86
CA GLU A 142 -13.09 -1.92 -9.21
C GLU A 142 -13.48 -1.04 -10.39
N ASP A 143 -12.98 0.20 -10.40
CA ASP A 143 -13.31 1.21 -11.39
C ASP A 143 -12.09 2.11 -11.63
N CYS A 144 -11.89 2.52 -12.88
CA CYS A 144 -10.85 3.47 -13.26
C CYS A 144 -11.39 4.45 -14.30
N GLN A 145 -11.24 5.74 -14.00
CA GLN A 145 -11.68 6.83 -14.86
C GLN A 145 -10.52 7.77 -15.13
N SER A 146 -10.41 8.23 -16.38
CA SER A 146 -9.43 9.23 -16.81
C SER A 146 -10.16 10.49 -17.25
N LEU A 147 -9.85 11.60 -16.59
CA LEU A 147 -10.31 12.93 -16.97
C LEU A 147 -9.13 13.66 -17.61
N LEU A 148 -9.36 14.17 -18.82
CA LEU A 148 -8.35 14.89 -19.59
C LEU A 148 -8.70 16.37 -19.60
N GLY A 149 -7.70 17.21 -19.35
CA GLY A 149 -7.79 18.65 -19.53
C GLY A 149 -7.82 19.03 -21.01
N PRO A 150 -7.86 20.34 -21.31
CA PRO A 150 -7.72 20.84 -22.67
C PRO A 150 -6.37 20.41 -23.27
N PHE A 151 -6.39 20.01 -24.53
CA PHE A 151 -5.17 19.75 -25.29
C PHE A 151 -4.57 21.08 -25.77
N ASP A 152 -3.31 21.33 -25.45
CA ASP A 152 -2.50 22.39 -26.07
C ASP A 152 -1.63 21.74 -27.14
N ILE A 153 -1.93 22.05 -28.40
CA ILE A 153 -1.36 21.40 -29.57
C ILE A 153 -0.60 22.44 -30.38
N ARG A 154 0.67 22.17 -30.65
CA ARG A 154 1.57 23.10 -31.32
C ARG A 154 2.31 22.40 -32.44
N LEU A 155 2.44 23.08 -33.58
CA LEU A 155 3.35 22.68 -34.63
C LEU A 155 4.68 23.39 -34.41
N LEU A 156 5.78 22.65 -34.26
CA LEU A 156 7.08 23.27 -33.98
C LEU A 156 7.58 24.14 -35.14
N SER A 157 7.08 23.87 -36.35
CA SER A 157 7.41 24.60 -37.58
C SER A 157 6.53 25.84 -37.84
N GLY A 158 5.51 26.14 -37.03
CA GLY A 158 4.64 27.30 -37.27
C GLY A 158 3.21 27.18 -36.72
N LEU A 159 2.24 27.67 -37.50
CA LEU A 159 0.83 27.68 -37.10
C LEU A 159 0.17 26.32 -37.35
N LEU A 160 -0.54 25.79 -36.35
CA LEU A 160 -1.29 24.55 -36.45
C LEU A 160 -2.60 24.76 -37.25
N PRO A 161 -2.88 23.95 -38.30
CA PRO A 161 -4.17 24.00 -38.98
C PRO A 161 -5.32 23.64 -38.03
N ILE A 162 -6.43 24.38 -38.09
CA ILE A 162 -7.60 24.18 -37.22
C ILE A 162 -8.18 22.75 -37.35
N SER A 163 -8.14 22.18 -38.55
CA SER A 163 -8.58 20.81 -38.83
C SER A 163 -7.78 19.75 -38.07
N VAL A 164 -6.49 19.99 -37.83
CA VAL A 164 -5.61 19.09 -37.06
C VAL A 164 -5.98 19.14 -35.58
N ASN A 165 -6.21 20.34 -35.03
CA ASN A 165 -6.55 20.52 -33.62
C ASN A 165 -7.79 19.71 -33.20
N GLY A 166 -8.87 19.83 -33.98
CA GLY A 166 -10.13 19.13 -33.71
C GLY A 166 -9.98 17.61 -33.83
N LEU A 167 -9.28 17.14 -34.86
CA LEU A 167 -9.01 15.72 -35.07
C LEU A 167 -8.22 15.14 -33.89
N VAL A 168 -7.04 15.70 -33.59
CA VAL A 168 -6.16 15.21 -32.52
C VAL A 168 -6.87 15.21 -31.17
N SER A 169 -7.55 16.31 -30.82
CA SER A 169 -8.29 16.40 -29.56
C SER A 169 -9.35 15.31 -29.46
N SER A 170 -10.14 15.10 -30.52
CA SER A 170 -11.20 14.08 -30.53
C SER A 170 -10.66 12.65 -30.42
N THR A 171 -9.57 12.35 -31.16
CA THR A 171 -8.95 11.02 -31.15
C THR A 171 -8.28 10.74 -29.81
N LEU A 172 -7.48 11.66 -29.27
CA LEU A 172 -6.80 11.46 -27.99
C LEU A 172 -7.76 11.45 -26.80
N THR A 173 -8.89 12.18 -26.87
CA THR A 173 -9.94 12.11 -25.84
C THR A 173 -10.51 10.69 -25.70
N THR A 174 -10.57 9.92 -26.79
CA THR A 174 -11.06 8.53 -26.76
C THR A 174 -9.93 7.52 -26.53
N THR A 175 -8.73 7.83 -27.00
CA THR A 175 -7.60 6.89 -27.00
C THR A 175 -6.83 6.90 -25.68
N LEU A 176 -6.52 8.06 -25.11
CA LEU A 176 -5.73 8.12 -23.88
C LEU A 176 -6.40 7.40 -22.70
N PRO A 177 -7.72 7.52 -22.44
CA PRO A 177 -8.35 6.81 -21.33
C PRO A 177 -8.23 5.28 -21.43
N SER A 178 -8.30 4.72 -22.65
CA SER A 178 -8.19 3.28 -22.87
C SER A 178 -6.75 2.76 -22.69
N LEU A 179 -5.75 3.64 -22.71
CA LEU A 179 -4.34 3.31 -22.49
C LEU A 179 -3.89 3.58 -21.04
N LEU A 180 -4.38 4.65 -20.41
CA LEU A 180 -3.95 5.11 -19.09
C LEU A 180 -4.47 4.21 -17.96
N CYS A 181 -5.73 3.80 -17.99
CA CYS A 181 -6.28 2.95 -16.93
C CYS A 181 -5.60 1.57 -16.81
N PRO A 182 -5.26 0.88 -17.93
CA PRO A 182 -4.43 -0.32 -17.87
C PRO A 182 -3.06 -0.10 -17.22
N VAL A 183 -2.41 1.05 -17.46
CA VAL A 183 -1.15 1.39 -16.80
C VAL A 183 -1.35 1.48 -15.28
N VAL A 184 -2.40 2.17 -14.82
CA VAL A 184 -2.74 2.26 -13.39
C VAL A 184 -3.01 0.88 -12.79
N ASN A 185 -3.70 -0.01 -13.52
CA ASN A 185 -3.95 -1.37 -13.07
C ASN A 185 -2.66 -2.18 -12.88
N ASN A 186 -1.72 -2.07 -13.81
CA ASN A 186 -0.45 -2.77 -13.73
C ASN A 186 0.40 -2.31 -12.55
N ILE A 187 0.53 -0.99 -12.33
CA ILE A 187 1.31 -0.47 -11.21
C ILE A 187 0.67 -0.78 -9.85
N VAL A 188 -0.67 -0.71 -9.74
CA VAL A 188 -1.38 -1.07 -8.50
C VAL A 188 -1.16 -2.55 -8.20
N THR A 189 -1.20 -3.41 -9.21
CA THR A 189 -0.91 -4.84 -9.05
C THR A 189 0.53 -5.07 -8.57
N LEU A 190 1.51 -4.35 -9.13
CA LEU A 190 2.90 -4.46 -8.72
C LEU A 190 3.12 -3.99 -7.27
N VAL A 191 2.58 -2.82 -6.92
CA VAL A 191 2.65 -2.27 -5.56
C VAL A 191 1.92 -3.17 -4.57
N ASN A 192 0.79 -3.77 -4.97
CA ASN A 192 0.08 -4.75 -4.16
C ASN A 192 0.99 -5.94 -3.81
N VAL A 193 1.71 -6.51 -4.77
CA VAL A 193 2.67 -7.61 -4.51
C VAL A 193 3.77 -7.16 -3.54
N GLN A 194 4.32 -5.96 -3.74
CA GLN A 194 5.38 -5.42 -2.88
C GLN A 194 4.90 -5.20 -1.44
N LEU A 195 3.75 -4.55 -1.25
CA LEU A 195 3.21 -4.26 0.08
C LEU A 195 2.73 -5.53 0.79
N LEU A 196 2.04 -6.43 0.09
CA LEU A 196 1.60 -7.70 0.70
C LEU A 196 2.77 -8.60 1.07
N GLY A 197 3.88 -8.55 0.32
CA GLY A 197 5.12 -9.23 0.69
C GLY A 197 5.68 -8.79 2.04
N THR A 198 5.39 -7.56 2.48
CA THR A 198 5.79 -7.07 3.81
C THR A 198 4.89 -7.53 4.95
N LEU A 199 3.60 -7.80 4.67
CA LEU A 199 2.64 -8.24 5.68
C LEU A 199 2.75 -9.73 5.99
N ASN A 200 3.15 -10.53 5.00
CA ASN A 200 3.44 -11.95 5.15
C ASN A 200 4.94 -12.20 5.37
N ALA A 201 5.45 -11.69 6.49
CA ALA A 201 6.89 -11.71 6.79
C ALA A 201 7.27 -12.78 7.82
N LEU A 202 8.43 -13.40 7.59
CA LEU A 202 9.15 -14.22 8.57
C LEU A 202 10.27 -13.37 9.19
N VAL A 203 10.04 -12.88 10.40
CA VAL A 203 10.97 -12.00 11.12
C VAL A 203 11.82 -12.83 12.09
N PRO A 204 13.15 -12.68 12.13
CA PRO A 204 13.98 -13.43 13.07
C PRO A 204 13.72 -13.01 14.52
N LEU A 205 13.61 -14.00 15.42
CA LEU A 205 13.54 -13.82 16.87
C LEU A 205 14.89 -14.18 17.49
N GLY A 206 15.94 -13.45 17.11
CA GLY A 206 17.31 -13.78 17.50
C GLY A 206 17.76 -15.16 17.02
N ALA A 207 18.51 -15.89 17.86
CA ALA A 207 19.02 -17.22 17.56
C ALA A 207 18.04 -18.36 17.91
N VAL A 208 16.87 -18.06 18.47
CA VAL A 208 15.94 -19.08 19.01
C VAL A 208 14.77 -19.39 18.09
N GLY A 209 14.51 -18.56 17.08
CA GLY A 209 13.40 -18.82 16.15
C GLY A 209 13.12 -17.70 15.16
N LYS A 210 11.93 -17.80 14.55
CA LYS A 210 11.35 -16.81 13.65
C LYS A 210 9.88 -16.61 13.99
N ILE A 211 9.37 -15.40 13.79
CA ILE A 211 7.95 -15.08 13.91
C ILE A 211 7.41 -14.96 12.49
N GLN A 212 6.42 -15.77 12.16
CA GLN A 212 5.62 -15.59 10.97
C GLN A 212 4.45 -14.67 11.31
N TYR A 213 4.40 -13.53 10.63
CA TYR A 213 3.24 -12.65 10.61
C TYR A 213 2.40 -12.97 9.39
N GLN A 214 1.09 -12.94 9.59
CA GLN A 214 0.12 -13.08 8.52
C GLN A 214 -1.13 -12.29 8.89
N LEU A 215 -1.76 -11.66 7.91
CA LEU A 215 -3.01 -10.94 8.16
C LEU A 215 -4.06 -11.91 8.72
N ALA A 216 -4.86 -11.50 9.71
CA ALA A 216 -5.83 -12.34 10.41
C ALA A 216 -7.23 -12.31 9.80
N SER A 217 -7.54 -11.22 9.10
CA SER A 217 -8.82 -10.98 8.42
C SER A 217 -8.63 -9.88 7.38
N LEU A 218 -9.67 -9.53 6.60
CA LEU A 218 -9.59 -8.35 5.74
C LEU A 218 -9.35 -7.09 6.59
N PRO A 219 -8.52 -6.13 6.12
CA PRO A 219 -8.29 -4.88 6.83
C PRO A 219 -9.60 -4.15 7.13
N LEU A 220 -9.73 -3.63 8.35
CA LEU A 220 -10.86 -2.78 8.71
C LEU A 220 -10.59 -1.37 8.19
N ILE A 221 -11.33 -0.93 7.17
CA ILE A 221 -11.16 0.39 6.60
C ILE A 221 -12.30 1.30 7.03
N THR A 222 -11.95 2.43 7.65
CA THR A 222 -12.84 3.51 8.06
C THR A 222 -12.32 4.83 7.49
N GLU A 223 -13.09 5.92 7.61
CA GLU A 223 -12.63 7.25 7.20
C GLU A 223 -11.47 7.76 8.08
N LEU A 224 -11.36 7.23 9.30
CA LEU A 224 -10.42 7.70 10.32
C LEU A 224 -9.14 6.88 10.39
N HIS A 225 -9.17 5.63 9.91
CA HIS A 225 -8.02 4.72 9.99
C HIS A 225 -8.22 3.44 9.19
N VAL A 226 -7.09 2.75 8.94
CA VAL A 226 -7.04 1.36 8.50
C VAL A 226 -6.52 0.48 9.63
N GLY A 227 -7.32 -0.49 10.05
CA GLY A 227 -6.96 -1.51 11.03
C GLY A 227 -6.39 -2.75 10.34
N LEU A 228 -5.23 -3.22 10.81
CA LEU A 228 -4.59 -4.46 10.35
C LEU A 228 -4.30 -5.35 11.57
N ASP A 229 -5.02 -6.46 11.63
CA ASP A 229 -4.85 -7.49 12.64
C ASP A 229 -3.98 -8.61 12.08
N LEU A 230 -2.95 -9.03 12.81
CA LEU A 230 -1.99 -10.04 12.38
C LEU A 230 -2.02 -11.26 13.30
N ASN A 231 -2.21 -12.42 12.69
CA ASN A 231 -1.90 -13.70 13.29
C ASN A 231 -0.39 -13.87 13.37
N THR A 232 0.05 -14.50 14.45
CA THR A 232 1.47 -14.77 14.70
C THR A 232 1.69 -16.23 15.01
N VAL A 233 2.64 -16.85 14.32
CA VAL A 233 3.15 -18.19 14.64
C VAL A 233 4.62 -18.08 14.91
N ILE A 234 5.10 -18.63 16.03
CA ILE A 234 6.52 -18.61 16.37
C ILE A 234 7.14 -19.96 16.03
N HIS A 235 8.05 -19.96 15.07
CA HIS A 235 8.82 -21.12 14.64
C HIS A 235 10.11 -21.21 15.43
N GLN A 236 10.30 -22.30 16.17
CA GLN A 236 11.48 -22.54 16.99
C GLN A 236 12.62 -23.12 16.15
N VAL A 237 13.86 -22.80 16.53
CA VAL A 237 15.04 -23.53 16.03
C VAL A 237 14.96 -24.96 16.56
N GLY A 238 14.76 -25.94 15.66
CA GLY A 238 14.54 -27.35 16.02
C GLY A 238 13.20 -27.93 15.57
N GLY A 239 12.33 -27.15 14.93
CA GLY A 239 11.15 -27.66 14.21
C GLY A 239 9.82 -27.63 14.98
N GLY A 240 9.77 -27.00 16.15
CA GLY A 240 8.52 -26.76 16.89
C GLY A 240 7.85 -25.44 16.50
N ASN A 241 6.51 -25.38 16.59
CA ASN A 241 5.73 -24.17 16.37
C ASN A 241 4.92 -23.83 17.64
N ILE A 242 4.96 -22.56 18.05
CA ILE A 242 4.11 -22.03 19.12
C ILE A 242 3.01 -21.19 18.48
N SER A 243 1.78 -21.67 18.58
CA SER A 243 0.57 -20.93 18.19
C SER A 243 -0.04 -20.25 19.41
N LEU A 244 -0.71 -19.12 19.20
CA LEU A 244 -1.41 -18.43 20.28
C LEU A 244 -2.67 -19.20 20.71
N PRO A 245 -3.02 -19.19 22.00
CA PRO A 245 -4.23 -19.83 22.48
C PRO A 245 -5.47 -19.14 21.91
N GLY A 246 -6.45 -19.91 21.45
CA GLY A 246 -7.73 -19.39 20.93
C GLY A 246 -8.61 -18.68 21.97
N SER A 247 -8.24 -18.75 23.26
CA SER A 247 -8.87 -18.01 24.36
C SER A 247 -8.25 -16.64 24.63
N ALA A 248 -7.27 -16.20 23.83
CA ALA A 248 -6.63 -14.92 24.03
C ALA A 248 -7.63 -13.74 23.89
N VAL A 249 -7.41 -12.70 24.68
CA VAL A 249 -8.25 -11.50 24.67
C VAL A 249 -7.69 -10.50 23.66
N PRO A 250 -8.51 -9.94 22.75
CA PRO A 250 -8.08 -8.89 21.84
C PRO A 250 -7.57 -7.64 22.57
N VAL A 251 -6.60 -6.94 21.97
CA VAL A 251 -6.08 -5.68 22.52
C VAL A 251 -6.91 -4.51 22.00
N ALA A 252 -7.48 -3.72 22.91
CA ALA A 252 -8.09 -2.45 22.53
C ALA A 252 -6.98 -1.40 22.31
N LEU A 253 -6.90 -0.87 21.10
CA LEU A 253 -5.94 0.18 20.77
C LEU A 253 -6.49 1.56 21.16
N PRO A 254 -5.64 2.47 21.68
CA PRO A 254 -6.05 3.86 21.86
C PRO A 254 -6.30 4.53 20.51
N ALA A 255 -7.06 5.63 20.53
CA ALA A 255 -7.21 6.49 19.37
C ALA A 255 -5.84 6.98 18.87
N LEU A 256 -5.71 7.25 17.58
CA LEU A 256 -4.44 7.67 16.97
C LEU A 256 -3.86 8.94 17.58
N GLN A 257 -4.69 9.88 18.04
CA GLN A 257 -4.25 11.12 18.72
C GLN A 257 -3.13 11.89 17.99
N GLY A 258 -3.13 11.86 16.65
CA GLY A 258 -2.10 12.49 15.82
C GLY A 258 -0.92 11.58 15.45
N ASN A 259 -0.84 10.36 15.98
CA ASN A 259 0.12 9.35 15.53
C ASN A 259 -0.26 8.81 14.15
N VAL A 260 0.76 8.41 13.39
CA VAL A 260 0.59 7.76 12.08
C VAL A 260 0.28 6.27 12.22
N LEU A 261 0.79 5.63 13.27
CA LEU A 261 0.64 4.20 13.55
C LEU A 261 0.52 3.98 15.06
N ASN A 262 -0.50 3.21 15.46
CA ASN A 262 -0.56 2.60 16.78
C ASN A 262 -0.39 1.07 16.62
N LEU A 263 0.46 0.47 17.45
CA LEU A 263 0.72 -0.97 17.48
C LEU A 263 0.36 -1.52 18.86
N GLY A 264 -0.32 -2.65 18.89
CA GLY A 264 -0.70 -3.39 20.09
C GLY A 264 -0.21 -4.82 20.00
N LEU A 265 0.43 -5.29 21.07
CA LEU A 265 0.90 -6.67 21.19
C LEU A 265 0.06 -7.36 22.24
N SER A 266 -0.54 -8.50 21.91
CA SER A 266 -1.33 -9.24 22.88
C SER A 266 -0.44 -9.84 23.97
N GLN A 267 -0.97 -9.95 25.18
CA GLN A 267 -0.26 -10.62 26.28
C GLN A 267 0.09 -12.07 25.89
N ALA A 268 -0.79 -12.76 25.16
CA ALA A 268 -0.55 -14.11 24.67
C ALA A 268 0.67 -14.17 23.74
N PHE A 269 0.77 -13.22 22.81
CA PHE A 269 1.93 -13.10 21.93
C PHE A 269 3.21 -12.80 22.69
N LEU A 270 3.18 -11.82 23.60
CA LEU A 270 4.34 -11.48 24.43
C LEU A 270 4.81 -12.66 25.27
N ASN A 271 3.91 -13.39 25.92
CA ASN A 271 4.24 -14.58 26.69
C ASN A 271 4.90 -15.66 25.83
N ALA A 272 4.34 -15.93 24.64
CA ALA A 272 4.89 -16.90 23.71
C ALA A 272 6.31 -16.52 23.25
N ALA A 273 6.50 -15.26 22.84
CA ALA A 273 7.81 -14.76 22.40
C ALA A 273 8.84 -14.74 23.54
N LEU A 274 8.45 -14.25 24.73
CA LEU A 274 9.34 -14.20 25.89
C LEU A 274 9.76 -15.60 26.36
N SER A 275 8.87 -16.59 26.29
CA SER A 275 9.20 -17.99 26.67
C SER A 275 10.35 -18.59 25.85
N LEU A 276 10.59 -18.07 24.64
CA LEU A 276 11.71 -18.44 23.80
C LEU A 276 12.92 -17.55 24.02
N LEU A 277 12.71 -16.24 24.15
CA LEU A 277 13.81 -15.29 24.37
C LEU A 277 14.57 -15.56 25.66
N VAL A 278 13.90 -16.06 26.72
CA VAL A 278 14.57 -16.45 27.97
C VAL A 278 15.52 -17.65 27.81
N GLN A 279 15.45 -18.39 26.69
CA GLN A 279 16.40 -19.46 26.37
C GLN A 279 17.71 -18.91 25.81
N ILE A 280 17.72 -17.66 25.33
CA ILE A 280 18.95 -16.98 24.93
C ILE A 280 19.75 -16.70 26.21
N GLN A 281 21.03 -17.06 26.20
CA GLN A 281 21.92 -16.76 27.32
C GLN A 281 21.94 -15.23 27.53
N PRO A 282 21.51 -14.73 28.70
CA PRO A 282 21.45 -13.31 28.95
C PRO A 282 22.86 -12.73 28.90
N GLN A 283 22.99 -11.53 28.32
CA GLN A 283 24.22 -10.78 28.48
C GLN A 283 24.34 -10.37 29.95
N THR A 284 25.30 -10.95 30.65
CA THR A 284 25.57 -10.62 32.04
C THR A 284 26.42 -9.36 32.08
N PHE A 285 25.86 -8.29 32.64
CA PHE A 285 26.63 -7.10 32.98
C PHE A 285 27.17 -7.28 34.39
N ILE A 286 28.49 -7.40 34.51
CA ILE A 286 29.16 -7.48 35.81
C ILE A 286 29.12 -6.09 36.42
N SER A 287 28.19 -5.88 37.36
CA SER A 287 28.12 -4.65 38.15
C SER A 287 28.98 -4.83 39.40
N THR A 288 30.30 -4.72 39.23
CA THR A 288 31.26 -4.64 40.35
C THR A 288 31.77 -3.22 40.50
N LEU A 289 32.25 -2.89 41.71
CA LEU A 289 32.85 -1.59 42.01
C LEU A 289 34.02 -1.26 41.06
N ASP A 290 34.76 -2.29 40.64
CA ASP A 290 35.89 -2.18 39.70
C ASP A 290 35.46 -1.76 38.28
N VAL A 291 34.22 -2.11 37.87
CA VAL A 291 33.67 -1.82 36.54
C VAL A 291 32.95 -0.46 36.53
N PHE A 292 32.41 -0.02 37.67
CA PHE A 292 31.76 1.27 37.82
C PHE A 292 32.61 2.21 38.67
N SER A 293 33.62 2.84 38.06
CA SER A 293 34.63 3.66 38.75
C SER A 293 34.08 4.83 39.59
N GLY A 294 32.84 5.26 39.35
CA GLY A 294 32.13 6.25 40.16
C GLY A 294 31.33 5.69 41.35
N ALA A 295 31.18 4.36 41.47
CA ALA A 295 30.37 3.73 42.53
C ALA A 295 30.99 3.95 43.91
N THR A 296 32.33 3.89 44.00
CA THR A 296 33.05 4.14 45.25
C THR A 296 32.84 5.57 45.74
N GLN A 297 32.92 6.55 44.84
CA GLN A 297 32.70 7.97 45.16
C GLN A 297 31.27 8.25 45.60
N LEU A 298 30.28 7.62 44.96
CA LEU A 298 28.88 7.71 45.37
C LEU A 298 28.64 7.05 46.74
N MET A 299 29.25 5.88 46.98
CA MET A 299 29.16 5.19 48.25
C MET A 299 29.79 6.01 49.38
N ASP A 300 30.97 6.59 49.17
CA ASP A 300 31.65 7.47 50.13
C ASP A 300 30.82 8.72 50.43
N ALA A 301 30.22 9.32 49.40
CA ALA A 301 29.33 10.47 49.56
C ALA A 301 28.05 10.13 50.35
N ILE A 302 27.48 8.93 50.16
CA ILE A 302 26.31 8.45 50.92
C ILE A 302 26.68 8.15 52.37
N VAL A 303 27.82 7.49 52.63
CA VAL A 303 28.30 7.19 53.99
C VAL A 303 28.57 8.48 54.78
N ALA A 304 29.13 9.50 54.14
CA ALA A 304 29.37 10.81 54.75
C ALA A 304 28.09 11.57 55.15
N LEU A 305 26.92 11.19 54.62
CA LEU A 305 25.62 11.77 54.96
C LEU A 305 24.94 11.07 56.15
N ILE A 306 25.47 9.95 56.65
CA ILE A 306 24.92 9.24 57.80
C ILE A 306 25.55 9.82 59.08
N PRO A 307 24.79 10.48 59.97
CA PRO A 307 25.32 10.97 61.23
C PRO A 307 25.66 9.79 62.16
N ALA A 308 26.79 9.91 62.86
CA ALA A 308 27.31 8.91 63.80
C ALA A 308 26.36 8.61 64.96
#